data_AF-A0A6P4FI44-F1
#
_entry.id   AF-A0A6P4FI44-F1
#
_cell.length_a   1.000
_cell.length_b   1.000
_cell.length_c   1.000
_cell.angle_alpha   90.00
_cell.angle_beta   90.00
_cell.angle_gamma   90.00
#
_symmetry.space_group_name_H-M   'P 1'
#
loop_
_entity.id
_entity.type
_entity.pdbx_description
1 polymer ?
#
loop_
_entity_poly.entity_id
_entity_poly.type
_entity_poly.pdbx_seq_one_letter_code
_entity_poly.pdbx_strand_id
1 'polypeptide(L)'
;MRNYIASSLLLLVAFSAIEAASVAKPVCGGTSSSKNINLVNPTNPPRQCEYHVTQYSKYVCQLRIEWAMTLAQPTLESEGSGLTYAECTKDYFEVGGLKLCGTEVWQHIYVPLNATGGESVVDLVFSLADRAGASGLPTASWDVTITQLECPAGASVRSLDLVEEESTIEGRASTIKDGFFVAPPGCLQYFPQTKGSVKSFNYNNGNGIYPSRMNYAICFRRTTETKALTIRAYDFNVGDVVSASTLTTDENCYSSDSTNDLDADFLMVPQATFEESHKHATYFCGSIKKDVVISSNNPGPLMVLFNSDDIYRQNEAGFAFTYVVS
;
A
#
# COMPACT_ATOMS: atom_id res chain seq x y z
N MET A 1 -44.50 65.90 -17.78
CA MET A 1 -44.52 64.68 -16.94
C MET A 1 -43.99 63.53 -17.77
N ARG A 2 -42.73 63.15 -17.58
CA ARG A 2 -42.04 62.10 -18.34
C ARG A 2 -41.72 60.99 -17.33
N ASN A 3 -42.47 59.89 -17.40
CA ASN A 3 -42.35 58.76 -16.49
C ASN A 3 -41.17 57.87 -16.93
N TYR A 4 -40.17 57.72 -16.07
CA TYR A 4 -39.10 56.75 -16.23
C TYR A 4 -39.53 55.43 -15.54
N ILE A 5 -39.66 54.37 -16.33
CA ILE A 5 -39.90 53.01 -15.83
C ILE A 5 -38.52 52.43 -15.48
N ALA A 6 -38.26 52.25 -14.19
CA ALA A 6 -37.07 51.54 -13.71
C ALA A 6 -37.24 50.04 -13.97
N SER A 7 -36.39 49.48 -14.82
CA SER A 7 -36.34 48.05 -15.11
C SER A 7 -35.38 47.39 -14.12
N SER A 8 -35.92 46.63 -13.16
CA SER A 8 -35.14 45.87 -12.19
C SER A 8 -34.60 44.60 -12.84
N LEU A 9 -33.31 44.58 -13.14
CA LEU A 9 -32.58 43.42 -13.65
C LEU A 9 -32.32 42.45 -12.49
N LEU A 10 -33.07 41.35 -12.40
CA LEU A 10 -32.79 40.26 -11.46
C LEU A 10 -31.52 39.52 -11.92
N LEU A 11 -30.40 39.70 -11.19
CA LEU A 11 -29.24 38.81 -11.32
C LEU A 11 -29.57 37.46 -10.67
N LEU A 12 -29.86 36.46 -11.50
CA LEU A 12 -29.84 35.05 -11.11
C LEU A 12 -28.39 34.63 -10.89
N VAL A 13 -27.94 34.66 -9.64
CA VAL A 13 -26.67 34.05 -9.23
C VAL A 13 -26.88 32.53 -9.24
N ALA A 14 -26.43 31.86 -10.30
CA ALA A 14 -26.39 30.42 -10.36
C ALA A 14 -25.32 29.92 -9.36
N PHE A 15 -25.75 29.51 -8.18
CA PHE A 15 -24.92 28.69 -7.29
C PHE A 15 -24.71 27.34 -7.97
N SER A 16 -23.52 27.14 -8.53
CA SER A 16 -23.03 25.81 -8.87
C SER A 16 -22.82 25.08 -7.55
N ALA A 17 -23.76 24.20 -7.20
CA ALA A 17 -23.53 23.23 -6.15
C ALA A 17 -22.37 22.33 -6.63
N ILE A 18 -21.21 22.45 -5.99
CA ILE A 18 -20.16 21.46 -6.10
C ILE A 18 -20.75 20.20 -5.49
N GLU A 19 -21.23 19.27 -6.31
CA GLU A 19 -21.63 17.94 -5.87
C GLU A 19 -20.42 17.32 -5.19
N ALA A 20 -20.47 17.22 -3.85
CA ALA A 20 -19.52 16.42 -3.11
C ALA A 20 -19.63 15.00 -3.67
N ALA A 21 -18.52 14.46 -4.18
CA ALA A 21 -18.52 13.10 -4.71
C ALA A 21 -19.08 12.15 -3.64
N SER A 22 -20.19 11.48 -3.95
CA SER A 22 -20.85 10.58 -3.01
C SER A 22 -19.91 9.41 -2.70
N VAL A 23 -19.63 9.19 -1.42
CA VAL A 23 -18.86 8.02 -0.95
C VAL A 23 -19.84 6.93 -0.53
N ALA A 24 -19.78 5.78 -1.18
CA ALA A 24 -20.62 4.63 -0.83
C ALA A 24 -20.14 3.98 0.47
N LYS A 25 -21.08 3.52 1.30
CA LYS A 25 -20.79 2.86 2.59
C LYS A 25 -21.53 1.52 2.67
N PRO A 26 -21.10 0.50 1.94
CA PRO A 26 -21.73 -0.81 2.00
C PRO A 26 -21.59 -1.39 3.41
N VAL A 27 -22.63 -2.08 3.85
CA VAL A 27 -22.58 -2.85 5.10
C VAL A 27 -21.79 -4.15 4.90
N CYS A 28 -21.40 -4.79 5.99
CA CYS A 28 -20.77 -6.10 5.97
C CYS A 28 -21.59 -7.12 5.14
N GLY A 29 -20.96 -7.83 4.21
CA GLY A 29 -21.62 -8.72 3.23
C GLY A 29 -22.13 -7.99 1.98
N GLY A 30 -21.93 -6.67 1.88
CA GLY A 30 -22.47 -5.83 0.81
C GLY A 30 -21.58 -5.77 -0.42
N THR A 31 -22.21 -5.43 -1.55
CA THR A 31 -21.53 -5.14 -2.82
C THR A 31 -21.59 -3.65 -3.13
N SER A 32 -20.54 -3.10 -3.72
CA SER A 32 -20.53 -1.71 -4.21
C SER A 32 -19.78 -1.59 -5.53
N SER A 33 -20.37 -0.87 -6.47
CA SER A 33 -19.75 -0.47 -7.73
C SER A 33 -19.52 1.03 -7.82
N SER A 34 -19.24 1.69 -6.68
CA SER A 34 -19.00 3.14 -6.63
C SER A 34 -17.50 3.46 -6.78
N LYS A 35 -17.18 4.61 -7.38
CA LYS A 35 -15.77 5.07 -7.50
C LYS A 35 -15.09 5.21 -6.15
N ASN A 36 -15.76 5.82 -5.17
CA ASN A 36 -15.26 6.00 -3.82
C ASN A 36 -16.13 5.21 -2.85
N ILE A 37 -15.49 4.38 -2.02
CA ILE A 37 -16.15 3.49 -1.06
C ILE A 37 -15.45 3.65 0.28
N ASN A 38 -16.22 3.66 1.37
CA ASN A 38 -15.70 3.65 2.73
C ASN A 38 -16.33 2.48 3.51
N LEU A 39 -15.49 1.56 3.97
CA LEU A 39 -15.87 0.40 4.77
C LEU A 39 -15.54 0.69 6.22
N VAL A 40 -16.55 0.64 7.07
CA VAL A 40 -16.41 0.84 8.51
C VAL A 40 -16.93 -0.37 9.26
N ASN A 41 -16.41 -0.57 10.47
CA ASN A 41 -16.82 -1.67 11.32
C ASN A 41 -18.34 -1.64 11.59
N PRO A 42 -19.03 -2.79 11.54
CA PRO A 42 -20.37 -2.92 12.07
C PRO A 42 -20.38 -2.66 13.58
N THR A 43 -21.55 -2.30 14.14
CA THR A 43 -21.73 -2.23 15.61
C THR A 43 -21.47 -3.58 16.27
N ASN A 44 -21.86 -4.68 15.62
CA ASN A 44 -21.60 -6.05 16.05
C ASN A 44 -20.96 -6.80 14.88
N PRO A 45 -19.61 -6.76 14.74
CA PRO A 45 -18.95 -7.41 13.63
C PRO A 45 -19.12 -8.94 13.72
N PRO A 46 -19.53 -9.62 12.63
CA PRO A 46 -19.51 -11.08 12.58
C PRO A 46 -18.07 -11.62 12.60
N ARG A 47 -17.90 -12.93 12.79
CA ARG A 47 -16.57 -13.57 12.71
C ARG A 47 -15.91 -13.41 11.35
N GLN A 48 -16.70 -13.36 10.28
CA GLN A 48 -16.21 -13.11 8.94
C GLN A 48 -17.10 -12.05 8.28
N CYS A 49 -16.45 -11.05 7.71
CA CYS A 49 -17.10 -9.92 7.06
C CYS A 49 -16.48 -9.70 5.68
N GLU A 50 -17.25 -9.96 4.64
CA GLU A 50 -16.79 -9.89 3.25
C GLU A 50 -17.46 -8.71 2.54
N TYR A 51 -16.68 -7.95 1.76
CA TYR A 51 -17.16 -6.86 0.94
C TYR A 51 -16.77 -7.09 -0.51
N HIS A 52 -17.72 -6.91 -1.41
CA HIS A 52 -17.52 -7.13 -2.84
C HIS A 52 -17.41 -5.79 -3.57
N VAL A 53 -16.24 -5.46 -4.10
CA VAL A 53 -16.03 -4.24 -4.89
C VAL A 53 -16.10 -4.59 -6.37
N THR A 54 -17.21 -4.24 -7.01
CA THR A 54 -17.38 -4.43 -8.45
C THR A 54 -16.88 -3.20 -9.21
N GLN A 55 -16.29 -3.40 -10.38
CA GLN A 55 -15.89 -2.29 -11.24
C GLN A 55 -17.06 -1.33 -11.52
N TYR A 56 -16.84 -0.02 -11.36
CA TYR A 56 -17.84 0.99 -11.75
C TYR A 56 -17.80 1.33 -13.24
N SER A 57 -16.69 1.03 -13.90
CA SER A 57 -16.37 1.39 -15.29
C SER A 57 -15.37 0.40 -15.85
N LYS A 58 -15.46 0.11 -17.16
CA LYS A 58 -14.53 -0.78 -17.88
C LYS A 58 -13.09 -0.27 -17.95
N TYR A 59 -12.87 0.99 -17.54
CA TYR A 59 -11.55 1.62 -17.52
C TYR A 59 -10.85 1.50 -16.17
N VAL A 60 -11.52 0.95 -15.15
CA VAL A 60 -10.90 0.69 -13.86
C VAL A 60 -9.84 -0.40 -14.03
N CYS A 61 -8.63 -0.10 -13.59
CA CYS A 61 -7.47 -0.98 -13.73
C CYS A 61 -6.87 -1.40 -12.39
N GLN A 62 -7.19 -0.66 -11.32
CA GLN A 62 -6.66 -0.92 -9.98
C GLN A 62 -7.54 -0.25 -8.91
N LEU A 63 -7.50 -0.82 -7.72
CA LEU A 63 -8.07 -0.24 -6.50
C LEU A 63 -6.93 0.37 -5.68
N ARG A 64 -7.08 1.62 -5.26
CA ARG A 64 -6.26 2.19 -4.18
C ARG A 64 -7.02 2.00 -2.88
N ILE A 65 -6.49 1.17 -1.99
CA ILE A 65 -7.10 0.82 -0.70
C ILE A 65 -6.24 1.48 0.38
N GLU A 66 -6.84 2.39 1.14
CA GLU A 66 -6.23 3.06 2.28
C GLU A 66 -6.96 2.62 3.55
N TRP A 67 -6.25 2.47 4.67
CA TRP A 67 -6.91 2.08 5.91
C TRP A 67 -6.26 2.64 7.18
N ALA A 68 -7.09 2.71 8.21
CA ALA A 68 -6.68 2.64 9.60
C ALA A 68 -7.38 1.45 10.24
N MET A 69 -6.63 0.55 10.87
CA MET A 69 -7.20 -0.64 11.50
C MET A 69 -6.45 -1.02 12.78
N THR A 70 -7.20 -1.61 13.69
CA THR A 70 -6.69 -2.29 14.88
C THR A 70 -7.28 -3.69 14.87
N LEU A 71 -6.42 -4.67 14.61
CA LEU A 71 -6.69 -6.10 14.65
C LEU A 71 -5.73 -6.75 15.66
N ALA A 72 -5.94 -8.02 16.00
CA ALA A 72 -4.96 -8.80 16.73
C ALA A 72 -3.57 -8.72 16.04
N GLN A 73 -2.52 -8.66 16.85
CA GLN A 73 -1.13 -8.73 16.35
C GLN A 73 -0.87 -10.09 15.66
N PRO A 74 0.15 -10.18 14.77
CA PRO A 74 0.59 -11.47 14.25
C PRO A 74 0.85 -12.46 15.39
N THR A 75 0.37 -13.68 15.22
CA THR A 75 0.63 -14.78 16.14
C THR A 75 2.01 -15.32 15.83
N LEU A 76 2.82 -15.46 16.88
CA LEU A 76 4.10 -16.14 16.81
C LEU A 76 3.84 -17.64 16.93
N GLU A 77 3.79 -18.32 15.79
CA GLU A 77 3.60 -19.77 15.74
C GLU A 77 4.95 -20.45 15.75
N SER A 78 5.14 -21.47 16.58
CA SER A 78 6.33 -22.31 16.52
C SER A 78 5.95 -23.65 15.93
N GLU A 79 6.34 -23.90 14.68
CA GLU A 79 6.22 -25.25 14.13
C GLU A 79 7.22 -26.16 14.85
N GLY A 80 6.92 -27.46 14.97
CA GLY A 80 7.73 -28.44 15.71
C GLY A 80 9.20 -28.58 15.27
N SER A 81 9.63 -27.82 14.26
CA SER A 81 11.01 -27.57 13.83
C SER A 81 11.80 -26.64 14.77
N GLY A 82 11.13 -25.90 15.68
CA GLY A 82 11.76 -24.91 16.55
C GLY A 82 11.92 -23.53 15.91
N LEU A 83 11.41 -23.33 14.70
CA LEU A 83 11.32 -22.03 14.03
C LEU A 83 10.06 -21.29 14.48
N THR A 84 10.12 -19.96 14.51
CA THR A 84 8.97 -19.11 14.85
C THR A 84 8.57 -18.29 13.64
N TYR A 85 7.27 -18.17 13.36
CA TYR A 85 6.70 -17.48 12.21
C TYR A 85 5.74 -16.39 12.71
N ALA A 86 5.73 -15.21 12.08
CA ALA A 86 4.81 -14.14 12.43
C ALA A 86 3.63 -14.09 11.44
N GLU A 87 2.52 -14.73 11.80
CA GLU A 87 1.37 -14.89 10.90
C GLU A 87 0.07 -14.31 11.46
N CYS A 88 -0.77 -13.78 10.57
CA CYS A 88 -2.07 -13.22 10.91
C CYS A 88 -3.15 -14.30 11.02
N THR A 89 -3.12 -15.12 12.08
CA THR A 89 -4.05 -16.27 12.24
C THR A 89 -5.25 -16.01 13.14
N LYS A 90 -5.21 -15.00 14.02
CA LYS A 90 -6.32 -14.64 14.92
C LYS A 90 -7.32 -13.71 14.24
N ASP A 91 -6.89 -12.50 13.93
CA ASP A 91 -7.64 -11.55 13.12
C ASP A 91 -6.81 -11.24 11.88
N TYR A 92 -7.47 -11.06 10.74
CA TYR A 92 -6.80 -10.60 9.52
C TYR A 92 -7.76 -9.88 8.59
N PHE A 93 -7.19 -8.93 7.85
CA PHE A 93 -7.74 -8.36 6.64
C PHE A 93 -7.06 -9.05 5.44
N GLU A 94 -7.86 -9.60 4.54
CA GLU A 94 -7.39 -10.28 3.33
C GLU A 94 -7.92 -9.61 2.07
N VAL A 95 -7.01 -9.35 1.13
CA VAL A 95 -7.34 -8.86 -0.21
C VAL A 95 -6.24 -9.24 -1.20
N GLY A 96 -6.62 -9.77 -2.37
CA GLY A 96 -5.66 -10.12 -3.42
C GLY A 96 -4.58 -11.13 -2.99
N GLY A 97 -4.91 -12.03 -2.05
CA GLY A 97 -3.98 -13.02 -1.48
C GLY A 97 -3.06 -12.48 -0.37
N LEU A 98 -3.12 -11.19 -0.06
CA LEU A 98 -2.36 -10.59 1.03
C LEU A 98 -3.17 -10.63 2.32
N LYS A 99 -2.58 -11.16 3.41
CA LYS A 99 -3.17 -11.16 4.76
C LYS A 99 -2.44 -10.19 5.68
N LEU A 100 -3.16 -9.24 6.25
CA LEU A 100 -2.63 -8.18 7.13
C LEU A 100 -3.35 -8.16 8.47
N CYS A 101 -2.63 -7.84 9.54
CA CYS A 101 -3.18 -7.73 10.89
C CYS A 101 -2.36 -6.75 11.74
N GLY A 102 -2.72 -6.62 13.01
CA GLY A 102 -2.10 -5.69 13.94
C GLY A 102 -2.68 -4.28 13.89
N THR A 103 -1.88 -3.29 14.27
CA THR A 103 -2.33 -1.90 14.48
C THR A 103 -1.65 -0.98 13.49
N GLU A 104 -2.42 -0.48 12.53
CA GLU A 104 -1.93 0.36 11.45
C GLU A 104 -2.80 1.60 11.26
N VAL A 105 -2.15 2.73 11.00
CA VAL A 105 -2.84 3.99 10.75
C VAL A 105 -2.27 4.60 9.48
N TRP A 106 -3.16 4.89 8.51
CA TRP A 106 -2.82 5.55 7.24
C TRP A 106 -1.86 4.74 6.36
N GLN A 107 -2.12 3.44 6.23
CA GLN A 107 -1.46 2.59 5.23
C GLN A 107 -2.27 2.54 3.94
N HIS A 108 -1.62 2.16 2.84
CA HIS A 108 -2.30 1.90 1.59
C HIS A 108 -1.63 0.82 0.75
N ILE A 109 -2.44 0.19 -0.11
CA ILE A 109 -1.99 -0.70 -1.18
C ILE A 109 -2.74 -0.42 -2.48
N TYR A 110 -2.19 -0.95 -3.56
CA TYR A 110 -2.80 -1.02 -4.88
C TYR A 110 -3.08 -2.47 -5.24
N VAL A 111 -4.33 -2.76 -5.59
CA VAL A 111 -4.76 -4.08 -6.03
C VAL A 111 -5.14 -3.98 -7.51
N PRO A 112 -4.51 -4.74 -8.42
CA PRO A 112 -4.86 -4.71 -9.83
C PRO A 112 -6.28 -5.24 -10.04
N LEU A 113 -6.98 -4.70 -11.04
CA LEU A 113 -8.30 -5.16 -11.46
C LEU A 113 -8.24 -5.48 -12.96
N ASN A 114 -8.25 -6.76 -13.33
CA ASN A 114 -8.21 -7.17 -14.73
C ASN A 114 -9.62 -7.41 -15.29
N ALA A 115 -10.33 -6.31 -15.54
CA ALA A 115 -11.67 -6.32 -16.13
C ALA A 115 -11.76 -7.11 -17.45
N THR A 116 -10.69 -7.07 -18.25
CA THR A 116 -10.59 -7.76 -19.55
C THR A 116 -10.33 -9.27 -19.42
N GLY A 117 -9.82 -9.73 -18.28
CA GLY A 117 -9.60 -11.15 -17.97
C GLY A 117 -10.80 -11.86 -17.32
N GLY A 118 -11.92 -11.15 -17.14
CA GLY A 118 -13.11 -11.66 -16.44
C GLY A 118 -13.17 -11.33 -14.94
N GLU A 119 -12.12 -10.73 -14.38
CA GLU A 119 -12.08 -10.26 -12.99
C GLU A 119 -12.74 -8.88 -12.89
N SER A 120 -14.02 -8.88 -12.53
CA SER A 120 -14.82 -7.65 -12.38
C SER A 120 -15.11 -7.29 -10.92
N VAL A 121 -14.68 -8.14 -9.98
CA VAL A 121 -14.94 -8.02 -8.55
C VAL A 121 -13.65 -8.29 -7.78
N VAL A 122 -13.40 -7.49 -6.74
CA VAL A 122 -12.37 -7.75 -5.73
C VAL A 122 -13.06 -7.92 -4.39
N ASP A 123 -12.74 -9.02 -3.72
CA ASP A 123 -13.26 -9.34 -2.39
C ASP A 123 -12.29 -8.86 -1.32
N LEU A 124 -12.84 -8.16 -0.33
CA LEU A 124 -12.14 -7.70 0.86
C LEU A 124 -12.73 -8.43 2.07
N VAL A 125 -11.92 -9.23 2.75
CA VAL A 125 -12.39 -10.09 3.84
C VAL A 125 -11.75 -9.68 5.16
N PHE A 126 -12.56 -9.36 6.16
CA PHE A 126 -12.14 -9.29 7.56
C PHE A 126 -12.55 -10.59 8.25
N SER A 127 -11.57 -11.32 8.79
CA SER A 127 -11.79 -12.49 9.63
C SER A 127 -11.34 -12.17 11.05
N LEU A 128 -12.18 -12.51 12.03
CA LEU A 128 -12.01 -12.19 13.44
C LEU A 128 -12.03 -13.47 14.27
N ALA A 129 -11.11 -13.55 15.23
CA ALA A 129 -11.11 -14.61 16.23
C ALA A 129 -12.36 -14.53 17.12
N ASP A 130 -12.74 -15.66 17.70
CA ASP A 130 -13.77 -15.69 18.73
C ASP A 130 -13.30 -14.94 19.98
N ARG A 131 -14.04 -13.90 20.34
CA ARG A 131 -13.77 -13.06 21.51
C ARG A 131 -14.58 -13.49 22.73
N ALA A 132 -15.52 -14.44 22.59
CA ALA A 132 -16.27 -14.96 23.72
C ALA A 132 -15.32 -15.67 24.71
N GLY A 133 -15.03 -15.02 25.83
CA GLY A 133 -14.11 -15.53 26.85
C GLY A 133 -12.61 -15.40 26.51
N ALA A 134 -12.26 -14.72 25.41
CA ALA A 134 -10.86 -14.44 25.09
C ALA A 134 -10.34 -13.27 25.94
N SER A 135 -9.19 -13.45 26.59
CA SER A 135 -8.44 -12.37 27.24
C SER A 135 -7.27 -11.92 26.34
N GLY A 136 -7.01 -10.61 26.30
CA GLY A 136 -5.81 -10.05 25.65
C GLY A 136 -5.92 -9.71 24.16
N LEU A 137 -7.05 -9.96 23.48
CA LEU A 137 -7.27 -9.48 22.11
C LEU A 137 -7.81 -8.04 22.11
N PRO A 138 -7.37 -7.18 21.17
CA PRO A 138 -7.93 -5.84 21.04
C PRO A 138 -9.36 -5.89 20.48
N THR A 139 -10.12 -4.82 20.74
CA THR A 139 -11.38 -4.56 20.04
C THR A 139 -11.06 -4.30 18.56
N ALA A 140 -11.56 -5.15 17.67
CA ALA A 140 -11.34 -4.98 16.24
C ALA A 140 -12.03 -3.70 15.75
N SER A 141 -11.30 -2.91 14.96
CA SER A 141 -11.81 -1.70 14.32
C SER A 141 -11.12 -1.50 12.99
N TRP A 142 -11.87 -1.08 11.97
CA TRP A 142 -11.32 -0.70 10.68
C TRP A 142 -12.11 0.47 10.09
N ASP A 143 -11.37 1.36 9.43
CA ASP A 143 -11.86 2.41 8.55
C ASP A 143 -11.05 2.33 7.27
N VAL A 144 -11.67 1.80 6.21
CA VAL A 144 -11.02 1.53 4.92
C VAL A 144 -11.63 2.41 3.85
N THR A 145 -10.81 3.19 3.16
CA THR A 145 -11.22 3.98 2.00
C THR A 145 -10.70 3.34 0.73
N ILE A 146 -11.59 3.05 -0.20
CA ILE A 146 -11.27 2.45 -1.50
C ILE A 146 -11.60 3.45 -2.59
N THR A 147 -10.63 3.70 -3.46
CA THR A 147 -10.80 4.47 -4.68
C THR A 147 -10.55 3.58 -5.88
N GLN A 148 -11.55 3.39 -6.73
CA GLN A 148 -11.39 2.74 -8.03
C GLN A 148 -10.71 3.71 -8.99
N LEU A 149 -9.52 3.35 -9.49
CA LEU A 149 -8.72 4.20 -10.36
C LEU A 149 -8.89 3.77 -11.82
N GLU A 150 -9.28 4.73 -12.66
CA GLU A 150 -9.31 4.55 -14.10
C GLU A 150 -7.92 4.76 -14.69
N CYS A 151 -7.48 3.81 -15.51
CA CYS A 151 -6.25 3.95 -16.29
C CYS A 151 -6.59 4.47 -17.70
N PRO A 152 -5.83 5.44 -18.24
CA PRO A 152 -5.82 5.66 -19.68
C PRO A 152 -5.52 4.35 -20.40
N ALA A 153 -6.23 4.07 -21.49
CA ALA A 153 -5.91 2.94 -22.36
C ALA A 153 -4.41 3.01 -22.71
N GLY A 154 -3.62 2.05 -22.23
CA GLY A 154 -2.16 2.00 -22.37
C GLY A 154 -1.32 2.31 -21.12
N ALA A 155 -1.92 2.62 -19.95
CA ALA A 155 -1.16 2.87 -18.71
C ALA A 155 -0.77 1.61 -17.92
N SER A 156 -1.45 0.49 -18.16
CA SER A 156 -0.92 -0.85 -17.91
C SER A 156 -1.11 -1.63 -19.20
N VAL A 157 -0.15 -2.51 -19.52
CA VAL A 157 -0.24 -3.45 -20.66
C VAL A 157 0.08 -2.81 -22.03
N ARG A 158 1.37 -2.71 -22.39
CA ARG A 158 1.77 -3.08 -23.76
C ARG A 158 1.70 -4.61 -23.87
N SER A 159 0.50 -5.17 -23.81
CA SER A 159 0.22 -6.37 -24.59
C SER A 159 -0.27 -5.84 -25.92
N LEU A 160 0.65 -5.79 -26.87
CA LEU A 160 0.32 -5.60 -28.27
C LEU A 160 -0.35 -6.88 -28.77
N ASP A 161 -1.59 -7.13 -28.35
CA ASP A 161 -2.51 -7.92 -29.16
C ASP A 161 -3.39 -6.91 -29.90
N LEU A 162 -2.84 -6.43 -31.01
CA LEU A 162 -3.59 -5.73 -32.04
C LEU A 162 -4.49 -6.76 -32.72
N VAL A 163 -5.63 -7.06 -32.13
CA VAL A 163 -6.78 -7.50 -32.92
C VAL A 163 -7.44 -6.22 -33.41
N GLU A 164 -7.37 -6.02 -34.72
CA GLU A 164 -7.98 -4.91 -35.45
C GLU A 164 -9.49 -4.90 -35.23
N GLU A 165 -9.95 -4.26 -34.17
CA GLU A 165 -11.26 -3.61 -34.17
C GLU A 165 -11.01 -2.12 -34.07
N GLU A 166 -11.54 -1.37 -35.04
CA GLU A 166 -11.50 0.09 -35.12
C GLU A 166 -12.00 0.70 -33.80
N SER A 167 -11.10 0.88 -32.86
CA SER A 167 -11.37 1.72 -31.70
C SER A 167 -11.38 3.14 -32.22
N THR A 168 -12.59 3.67 -32.43
CA THR A 168 -12.81 5.11 -32.37
C THR A 168 -12.09 5.59 -31.13
N ILE A 169 -10.98 6.31 -31.30
CA ILE A 169 -10.28 7.00 -30.22
C ILE A 169 -11.24 8.11 -29.77
N GLU A 170 -12.26 7.73 -28.99
CA GLU A 170 -13.07 8.68 -28.27
C GLU A 170 -12.09 9.46 -27.39
N GLY A 171 -12.06 10.78 -27.58
CA GLY A 171 -11.19 11.72 -26.87
C GLY A 171 -11.45 11.83 -25.37
N ARG A 172 -11.50 10.70 -24.64
CA ARG A 172 -11.62 10.58 -23.19
C ARG A 172 -10.28 10.54 -22.45
N ALA A 173 -9.15 10.47 -23.17
CA ALA A 173 -7.83 10.68 -22.58
C ALA A 173 -7.71 12.04 -21.85
N SER A 174 -8.56 13.02 -22.23
CA SER A 174 -8.68 14.34 -21.58
C SER A 174 -9.40 14.32 -20.22
N THR A 175 -10.10 13.25 -19.83
CA THR A 175 -10.98 13.25 -18.64
C THR A 175 -10.53 12.31 -17.52
N ILE A 176 -9.51 11.48 -17.73
CA ILE A 176 -8.99 10.55 -16.71
C ILE A 176 -8.07 11.33 -15.76
N LYS A 177 -8.61 11.73 -14.61
CA LYS A 177 -7.91 12.53 -13.58
C LYS A 177 -7.09 11.67 -12.61
N ASP A 178 -7.22 10.36 -12.69
CA ASP A 178 -6.65 9.41 -11.71
C ASP A 178 -5.16 9.14 -11.93
N GLY A 179 -4.59 9.53 -13.08
CA GLY A 179 -3.22 9.18 -13.48
C GLY A 179 -2.11 9.58 -12.50
N PHE A 180 -2.36 10.56 -11.63
CA PHE A 180 -1.42 10.89 -10.54
C PHE A 180 -1.33 9.78 -9.48
N PHE A 181 -2.44 9.08 -9.22
CA PHE A 181 -2.54 8.01 -8.22
C PHE A 181 -2.41 6.60 -8.82
N VAL A 182 -2.44 6.46 -10.15
CA VAL A 182 -2.23 5.17 -10.84
C VAL A 182 -0.81 4.66 -10.55
N ALA A 183 -0.71 3.53 -9.85
CA ALA A 183 0.56 2.87 -9.57
C ALA A 183 1.10 2.15 -10.82
N PRO A 184 2.43 2.12 -11.03
CA PRO A 184 3.04 1.24 -12.03
C PRO A 184 2.77 -0.24 -11.73
N PRO A 185 2.71 -1.12 -12.74
CA PRO A 185 2.60 -2.57 -12.52
C PRO A 185 3.70 -3.11 -11.60
N GLY A 186 3.33 -4.00 -10.67
CA GLY A 186 4.24 -4.61 -9.70
C GLY A 186 4.42 -3.82 -8.40
N CYS A 187 3.89 -2.60 -8.30
CA CYS A 187 3.96 -1.79 -7.10
C CYS A 187 2.77 -2.07 -6.18
N LEU A 188 3.01 -2.71 -5.01
CA LEU A 188 1.98 -2.86 -3.99
C LEU A 188 1.68 -1.52 -3.32
N GLN A 189 2.72 -0.72 -3.05
CA GLN A 189 2.56 0.65 -2.57
C GLN A 189 3.10 1.63 -3.61
N TYR A 190 2.39 2.74 -3.81
CA TYR A 190 2.84 3.82 -4.68
C TYR A 190 2.63 5.18 -4.03
N PHE A 191 3.69 5.96 -4.04
CA PHE A 191 3.82 7.27 -3.41
C PHE A 191 4.06 8.33 -4.48
N PRO A 192 3.00 9.02 -4.96
CA PRO A 192 3.12 9.95 -6.06
C PRO A 192 3.59 11.36 -5.68
N GLN A 193 3.56 11.68 -4.39
CA GLN A 193 4.08 12.94 -3.86
C GLN A 193 5.62 12.95 -3.91
N THR A 194 6.20 14.15 -3.94
CA THR A 194 7.65 14.32 -3.92
C THR A 194 8.26 14.11 -2.54
N LYS A 195 7.45 14.04 -1.48
CA LYS A 195 7.90 13.77 -0.12
C LYS A 195 6.79 13.09 0.68
N GLY A 196 7.20 12.27 1.63
CA GLY A 196 6.27 11.59 2.54
C GLY A 196 7.00 10.67 3.50
N SER A 197 6.24 9.76 4.09
CA SER A 197 6.74 8.72 4.99
C SER A 197 6.25 7.36 4.55
N VAL A 198 7.07 6.34 4.76
CA VAL A 198 6.75 4.93 4.54
C VAL A 198 7.04 4.17 5.82
N LYS A 199 6.17 3.20 6.14
CA LYS A 199 6.28 2.31 7.28
C LYS A 199 5.96 0.89 6.84
N SER A 200 6.63 -0.10 7.40
CA SER A 200 6.25 -1.50 7.24
C SER A 200 4.81 -1.74 7.69
N PHE A 201 4.18 -2.80 7.19
CA PHE A 201 2.91 -3.25 7.75
C PHE A 201 3.11 -3.71 9.19
N ASN A 202 2.13 -3.40 10.05
CA ASN A 202 2.18 -3.58 11.50
C ASN A 202 3.44 -2.95 12.16
N TYR A 203 3.91 -1.79 11.71
CA TYR A 203 4.96 -1.03 12.38
C TYR A 203 4.55 -0.60 13.80
N ASN A 204 3.27 -0.23 14.02
CA ASN A 204 2.72 0.09 15.35
C ASN A 204 3.63 0.98 16.23
N ASN A 205 4.16 2.05 15.65
CA ASN A 205 5.12 2.97 16.30
C ASN A 205 6.37 2.28 16.87
N GLY A 206 6.91 1.30 16.14
CA GLY A 206 8.09 0.51 16.51
C GLY A 206 7.81 -0.63 17.49
N ASN A 207 6.54 -0.87 17.85
CA ASN A 207 6.14 -1.92 18.80
C ASN A 207 5.46 -3.12 18.13
N GLY A 208 5.28 -3.09 16.82
CA GLY A 208 4.64 -4.19 16.08
C GLY A 208 5.69 -5.05 15.39
N ILE A 209 5.22 -6.17 14.84
CA ILE A 209 6.01 -7.17 14.14
C ILE A 209 5.48 -7.22 12.71
N TYR A 210 6.34 -7.05 11.70
CA TYR A 210 5.89 -7.21 10.32
C TYR A 210 5.53 -8.68 10.06
N PRO A 211 4.49 -8.97 9.26
CA PRO A 211 4.17 -10.36 8.95
C PRO A 211 5.27 -11.02 8.11
N SER A 212 5.44 -12.33 8.29
CA SER A 212 6.32 -13.17 7.47
C SER A 212 5.83 -13.28 6.02
N ARG A 213 6.70 -13.73 5.10
CA ARG A 213 6.41 -13.97 3.67
C ARG A 213 5.97 -12.73 2.89
N MET A 214 6.46 -11.56 3.26
CA MET A 214 6.23 -10.34 2.50
C MET A 214 7.22 -10.26 1.35
N ASN A 215 6.74 -9.94 0.16
CA ASN A 215 7.61 -9.59 -0.97
C ASN A 215 6.90 -8.55 -1.81
N TYR A 216 7.19 -7.28 -1.57
CA TYR A 216 6.48 -6.20 -2.22
C TYR A 216 7.34 -4.99 -2.55
N ALA A 217 6.99 -4.34 -3.65
CA ALA A 217 7.61 -3.10 -4.09
C ALA A 217 6.84 -1.87 -3.58
N ILE A 218 7.60 -0.93 -3.04
CA ILE A 218 7.21 0.42 -2.65
C ILE A 218 7.76 1.36 -3.72
N CYS A 219 6.88 1.90 -4.56
CA CYS A 219 7.26 2.71 -5.70
C CYS A 219 7.04 4.20 -5.44
N PHE A 220 7.87 5.02 -6.07
CA PHE A 220 7.80 6.47 -6.01
C PHE A 220 7.62 7.04 -7.41
N ARG A 221 6.83 8.10 -7.54
CA ARG A 221 6.63 8.73 -8.84
C ARG A 221 7.90 9.36 -9.36
N ARG A 222 8.30 8.94 -10.56
CA ARG A 222 9.40 9.53 -11.31
C ARG A 222 8.87 10.46 -12.39
N THR A 223 9.49 11.62 -12.54
CA THR A 223 9.27 12.54 -13.65
C THR A 223 10.57 12.69 -14.45
N THR A 224 10.52 13.42 -15.57
CA THR A 224 11.72 13.75 -16.36
C THR A 224 12.71 14.64 -15.61
N GLU A 225 12.27 15.30 -14.54
CA GLU A 225 13.10 16.17 -13.71
C GLU A 225 13.72 15.43 -12.52
N THR A 226 13.25 14.22 -12.24
CA THR A 226 13.74 13.42 -11.12
C THR A 226 15.19 13.00 -11.31
N LYS A 227 16.03 13.36 -10.35
CA LYS A 227 17.46 13.06 -10.26
C LYS A 227 17.74 11.97 -9.24
N ALA A 228 17.04 11.97 -8.12
CA ALA A 228 17.32 11.04 -7.02
C ALA A 228 16.10 10.79 -6.12
N LEU A 229 16.15 9.65 -5.44
CA LEU A 229 15.35 9.32 -4.27
C LEU A 229 16.26 9.38 -3.04
N THR A 230 15.97 10.26 -2.09
CA THR A 230 16.63 10.32 -0.79
C THR A 230 15.72 9.73 0.26
N ILE A 231 16.23 8.77 1.03
CA ILE A 231 15.53 8.09 2.12
C ILE A 231 16.24 8.43 3.42
N ARG A 232 15.47 8.82 4.44
CA ARG A 232 15.94 9.04 5.80
C ARG A 232 15.22 8.06 6.72
N ALA A 233 15.86 6.94 6.98
CA ALA A 233 15.39 5.96 7.95
C ALA A 233 15.60 6.50 9.36
N TYR A 234 14.53 6.48 10.15
CA TYR A 234 14.55 6.90 11.56
C TYR A 234 14.14 5.77 12.50
N ASP A 235 13.59 4.68 11.96
CA ASP A 235 13.43 3.41 12.64
C ASP A 235 13.69 2.28 11.63
N PHE A 236 14.43 1.26 12.03
CA PHE A 236 14.81 0.15 11.17
C PHE A 236 15.33 -0.99 12.04
N ASN A 237 14.57 -2.09 12.09
CA ASN A 237 14.85 -3.36 12.72
C ASN A 237 14.28 -4.47 11.82
N VAL A 238 15.06 -4.85 10.80
CA VAL A 238 14.65 -5.81 9.77
C VAL A 238 15.67 -6.93 9.67
N GLY A 239 15.21 -8.16 9.86
CA GLY A 239 16.06 -9.35 9.91
C GLY A 239 17.00 -9.37 11.10
N ASP A 240 17.57 -10.54 11.35
CA ASP A 240 18.52 -10.74 12.43
C ASP A 240 19.74 -11.55 11.97
N VAL A 241 20.92 -11.05 12.32
CA VAL A 241 22.14 -11.84 12.37
C VAL A 241 22.72 -11.76 13.77
N VAL A 242 21.92 -12.18 14.75
CA VAL A 242 22.16 -12.47 16.18
C VAL A 242 22.93 -11.39 16.98
N SER A 243 23.26 -10.24 16.39
CA SER A 243 24.25 -9.28 16.93
C SER A 243 24.28 -7.91 16.26
N ALA A 244 23.48 -7.68 15.21
CA ALA A 244 23.52 -6.42 14.46
C ALA A 244 22.75 -5.32 15.22
N SER A 245 23.35 -4.79 16.28
CA SER A 245 22.98 -3.49 16.89
C SER A 245 23.33 -2.27 16.00
N THR A 246 23.57 -2.56 14.71
CA THR A 246 24.09 -1.69 13.67
C THR A 246 23.57 -2.19 12.32
N LEU A 247 23.36 -1.25 11.41
CA LEU A 247 22.90 -1.54 10.05
C LEU A 247 23.98 -2.32 9.28
N THR A 248 23.57 -3.39 8.61
CA THR A 248 24.41 -4.20 7.73
C THR A 248 23.87 -4.17 6.31
N THR A 249 24.71 -4.57 5.34
CA THR A 249 24.35 -4.52 3.92
C THR A 249 24.80 -5.73 3.11
N ASP A 250 24.19 -5.87 1.93
CA ASP A 250 24.56 -6.78 0.84
C ASP A 250 24.71 -8.23 1.30
N GLU A 251 25.89 -8.86 1.14
CA GLU A 251 26.11 -10.28 1.47
C GLU A 251 25.75 -10.65 2.92
N ASN A 252 25.71 -9.68 3.85
CA ASN A 252 25.27 -9.94 5.22
C ASN A 252 23.74 -9.98 5.37
N CYS A 253 23.00 -9.50 4.37
CA CYS A 253 21.55 -9.41 4.34
C CYS A 253 20.92 -10.34 3.29
N TYR A 254 21.65 -10.60 2.21
CA TYR A 254 21.23 -11.47 1.13
C TYR A 254 22.46 -12.02 0.43
N SER A 255 22.83 -13.26 0.77
CA SER A 255 23.99 -13.92 0.17
C SER A 255 23.60 -14.74 -1.06
N SER A 256 24.38 -14.62 -2.12
CA SER A 256 24.17 -15.41 -3.35
C SER A 256 24.53 -16.90 -3.21
N ASP A 257 25.30 -17.25 -2.18
CA ASP A 257 25.77 -18.61 -1.91
C ASP A 257 24.89 -19.37 -0.88
N SER A 258 23.84 -18.74 -0.33
CA SER A 258 22.96 -19.41 0.63
C SER A 258 22.03 -20.39 -0.09
N THR A 259 22.13 -21.67 0.27
CA THR A 259 21.21 -22.73 -0.20
C THR A 259 19.95 -22.84 0.66
N ASN A 260 19.88 -22.05 1.72
CA ASN A 260 18.78 -22.02 2.66
C ASN A 260 18.11 -20.65 2.52
N ASP A 261 16.88 -20.62 2.00
CA ASP A 261 15.99 -19.45 1.89
C ASP A 261 15.53 -18.93 3.29
N LEU A 262 16.38 -19.05 4.31
CA LEU A 262 16.03 -18.90 5.72
C LEU A 262 16.55 -17.59 6.35
N ASP A 263 17.28 -16.74 5.63
CA ASP A 263 17.86 -15.50 6.14
C ASP A 263 17.75 -14.36 5.08
N ALA A 264 16.54 -13.94 4.72
CA ALA A 264 16.33 -12.97 3.64
C ALA A 264 15.43 -11.79 3.98
N ASP A 265 15.36 -11.43 5.26
CA ASP A 265 14.71 -10.19 5.68
C ASP A 265 15.57 -8.97 5.30
N PHE A 266 15.12 -8.20 4.30
CA PHE A 266 15.86 -7.03 3.85
C PHE A 266 14.98 -5.95 3.23
N LEU A 267 15.53 -4.73 3.20
CA LEU A 267 15.13 -3.70 2.27
C LEU A 267 16.13 -3.65 1.12
N MET A 268 15.64 -3.66 -0.11
CA MET A 268 16.45 -3.51 -1.31
C MET A 268 16.20 -2.14 -1.93
N VAL A 269 17.27 -1.36 -2.09
CA VAL A 269 17.24 -0.02 -2.70
C VAL A 269 18.23 0.01 -3.85
N PRO A 270 17.78 0.04 -5.12
CA PRO A 270 18.66 -0.02 -6.27
C PRO A 270 19.67 1.14 -6.29
N GLN A 271 20.95 0.85 -6.52
CA GLN A 271 22.04 1.84 -6.61
C GLN A 271 22.07 2.83 -5.43
N ALA A 272 21.82 2.35 -4.21
CA ALA A 272 21.84 3.21 -3.04
C ALA A 272 23.28 3.56 -2.61
N THR A 273 23.42 4.75 -2.06
CA THR A 273 24.66 5.31 -1.52
C THR A 273 24.39 5.91 -0.16
N PHE A 274 25.20 5.56 0.83
CA PHE A 274 25.18 6.22 2.13
C PHE A 274 25.70 7.65 2.01
N GLU A 275 24.93 8.63 2.46
CA GLU A 275 25.34 10.04 2.40
C GLU A 275 26.53 10.35 3.32
N GLU A 276 26.62 9.72 4.50
CA GLU A 276 27.68 10.00 5.48
C GLU A 276 29.04 9.38 5.09
N SER A 277 29.03 8.21 4.45
CA SER A 277 30.25 7.44 4.16
C SER A 277 30.59 7.29 2.68
N HIS A 278 29.69 7.71 1.78
CA HIS A 278 29.79 7.54 0.34
C HIS A 278 30.00 6.07 -0.11
N LYS A 279 29.59 5.12 0.72
CA LYS A 279 29.60 3.69 0.38
C LYS A 279 28.33 3.30 -0.37
N HIS A 280 28.46 2.43 -1.35
CA HIS A 280 27.33 1.85 -2.07
C HIS A 280 26.82 0.59 -1.37
N ALA A 281 25.52 0.36 -1.45
CA ALA A 281 24.84 -0.85 -0.99
C ALA A 281 23.54 -1.03 -1.76
N THR A 282 23.05 -2.27 -1.83
CA THR A 282 21.76 -2.62 -2.47
C THR A 282 20.79 -3.22 -1.47
N TYR A 283 21.25 -4.14 -0.62
CA TYR A 283 20.43 -4.80 0.40
C TYR A 283 20.77 -4.24 1.79
N PHE A 284 19.77 -4.05 2.64
CA PHE A 284 19.87 -3.45 3.96
C PHE A 284 19.10 -4.29 4.99
N CYS A 285 19.72 -4.59 6.12
CA CYS A 285 19.14 -5.39 7.22
C CYS A 285 19.85 -5.02 8.55
N GLY A 286 19.40 -5.58 9.66
CA GLY A 286 19.88 -5.27 11.02
C GLY A 286 19.12 -4.11 11.65
N SER A 287 19.81 -3.30 12.46
CA SER A 287 19.17 -2.21 13.24
C SER A 287 19.87 -0.85 13.15
N ILE A 288 19.13 0.24 13.36
CA ILE A 288 19.72 1.59 13.47
C ILE A 288 19.59 2.17 14.89
N LYS A 289 20.61 2.91 15.33
CA LYS A 289 20.61 3.67 16.60
C LYS A 289 20.46 5.18 16.42
N LYS A 290 20.64 5.65 15.20
CA LYS A 290 20.52 7.04 14.77
C LYS A 290 19.98 7.03 13.35
N ASP A 291 19.41 8.15 12.93
CA ASP A 291 18.86 8.26 11.59
C ASP A 291 19.94 8.06 10.53
N VAL A 292 19.60 7.26 9.52
CA VAL A 292 20.50 6.92 8.40
C VAL A 292 19.91 7.51 7.13
N VAL A 293 20.76 8.19 6.35
CA VAL A 293 20.37 8.77 5.06
C VAL A 293 21.05 8.02 3.94
N ILE A 294 20.25 7.51 3.02
CA ILE A 294 20.69 6.91 1.77
C ILE A 294 20.08 7.67 0.59
N SER A 295 20.81 7.75 -0.51
CA SER A 295 20.29 8.25 -1.77
C SER A 295 20.45 7.22 -2.87
N SER A 296 19.49 7.20 -3.79
CA SER A 296 19.53 6.39 -5.00
C SER A 296 19.31 7.30 -6.20
N ASN A 297 20.22 7.21 -7.16
CA ASN A 297 20.11 7.87 -8.46
C ASN A 297 19.73 6.87 -9.57
N ASN A 298 19.11 5.74 -9.21
CA ASN A 298 18.74 4.67 -10.14
C ASN A 298 18.05 5.25 -11.40
N PRO A 299 18.53 4.93 -12.62
CA PRO A 299 17.97 5.46 -13.86
C PRO A 299 16.57 4.89 -14.20
N GLY A 300 16.20 3.76 -13.59
CA GLY A 300 14.93 3.07 -13.80
C GLY A 300 13.82 3.50 -12.85
N PRO A 301 12.80 2.64 -12.63
CA PRO A 301 11.77 2.87 -11.63
C PRO A 301 12.39 3.24 -10.27
N LEU A 302 11.83 4.26 -9.61
CA LEU A 302 12.20 4.58 -8.24
C LEU A 302 11.40 3.69 -7.31
N MET A 303 12.09 2.79 -6.60
CA MET A 303 11.45 1.85 -5.70
C MET A 303 12.36 1.43 -4.56
N VAL A 304 11.71 0.96 -3.50
CA VAL A 304 12.28 0.16 -2.42
C VAL A 304 11.52 -1.17 -2.43
N LEU A 305 12.22 -2.29 -2.35
CA LEU A 305 11.59 -3.60 -2.18
C LEU A 305 11.76 -4.04 -0.73
N PHE A 306 10.70 -4.56 -0.12
CA PHE A 306 10.77 -5.22 1.17
C PHE A 306 10.56 -6.72 0.98
N ASN A 307 11.46 -7.51 1.56
CA ASN A 307 11.34 -8.95 1.66
C ASN A 307 11.31 -9.34 3.14
N SER A 308 10.38 -10.22 3.52
CA SER A 308 10.47 -11.00 4.74
C SER A 308 10.35 -12.48 4.43
N ASP A 309 11.19 -13.27 5.07
CA ASP A 309 11.21 -14.71 5.01
C ASP A 309 10.17 -15.32 5.97
N ASP A 310 10.30 -16.62 6.20
CA ASP A 310 9.41 -17.41 7.04
C ASP A 310 9.74 -17.26 8.53
N ILE A 311 10.97 -16.92 8.90
CA ILE A 311 11.50 -17.03 10.24
C ILE A 311 11.49 -15.66 10.91
N TYR A 312 10.57 -15.49 11.85
CA TYR A 312 10.63 -14.41 12.82
C TYR A 312 11.77 -14.63 13.84
N ARG A 313 12.59 -13.60 14.05
CA ARG A 313 13.64 -13.55 15.07
C ARG A 313 13.39 -12.46 16.10
N GLN A 314 13.98 -12.60 17.29
CA GLN A 314 13.76 -11.63 18.37
C GLN A 314 14.24 -10.22 17.96
N ASN A 315 13.37 -9.23 18.18
CA ASN A 315 13.56 -7.79 17.95
C ASN A 315 13.26 -7.28 16.52
N GLU A 316 12.76 -8.13 15.63
CA GLU A 316 12.20 -7.68 14.36
C GLU A 316 10.95 -6.84 14.61
N ALA A 317 11.00 -5.58 14.19
CA ALA A 317 9.93 -4.61 14.39
C ALA A 317 9.54 -3.85 13.11
N GLY A 318 10.36 -3.98 12.06
CA GLY A 318 10.12 -3.40 10.74
C GLY A 318 10.91 -2.13 10.50
N PHE A 319 10.34 -1.22 9.72
CA PHE A 319 11.06 -0.03 9.29
C PHE A 319 10.12 1.16 9.16
N ALA A 320 10.69 2.34 9.35
CA ALA A 320 10.03 3.60 9.10
C ALA A 320 11.03 4.65 8.57
N PHE A 321 10.67 5.29 7.47
CA PHE A 321 11.52 6.29 6.84
C PHE A 321 10.71 7.42 6.23
N THR A 322 11.34 8.58 6.09
CA THR A 322 10.86 9.64 5.19
C THR A 322 11.59 9.58 3.88
N TYR A 323 10.94 10.05 2.81
CA TYR A 323 11.55 10.12 1.49
C TYR A 323 11.39 11.51 0.88
N VAL A 324 12.32 11.84 -0.02
CA VAL A 324 12.27 12.99 -0.93
C VAL A 324 12.65 12.51 -2.33
N VAL A 325 11.80 12.79 -3.31
CA VAL A 325 12.11 12.65 -4.73
C VAL A 325 12.47 14.03 -5.25
N SER A 326 13.72 14.20 -5.68
CA SER A 326 14.29 15.46 -6.16
C SER A 326 14.71 15.37 -7.62
#